data_AF-A0A3M2DE00-F1
#
_entry.id   AF-A0A3M2DE00-F1
#
_cell.length_a   1.000
_cell.length_b   1.000
_cell.length_c   1.000
_cell.angle_alpha   90.00
_cell.angle_beta   90.00
_cell.angle_gamma   90.00
#
_symmetry.space_group_name_H-M   'P 1'
#
loop_
_entity.id
_entity.type
_entity.pdbx_description
1 polymer ?
#
loop_
_entity_poly.entity_id
_entity_poly.type
_entity_poly.pdbx_seq_one_letter_code
_entity_poly.pdbx_strand_id
1 'polypeptide(L)'
;MLRTLVFAAAAIALAVRPAAAAPADDLRAQVAQLEAERARYARDKAQREAELARAVAQVDALKRKRSSWRRDRSLRRALADARAIAQRLSAIDAAVRAVDRRLREVRRALVRAIDAELAAAPPEPRRRALAAWRADALAKLAPPARRIVMPSERIDPLADEAELRAQAKLLEDTARRLEREERLLTRRELRYAKMARLRKQRARADEADLFDDNRPRRTTSRQAGADTAAGGNADVGAGAPEADPDDAAGAVGEPGSSADPAIVLVEVVDADTLAALRRAEAADDPAAKADAARRARDQVRARRERLERQRRAIEARLRALRAR
;
A
#
# COMPACT_ATOMS: atom_id res chain seq x y z
N MET A 1 16.86 -43.26 73.96
CA MET A 1 17.61 -42.06 73.55
C MET A 1 18.47 -42.49 72.36
N LEU A 2 18.45 -41.96 71.14
CA LEU A 2 18.02 -40.70 70.55
C LEU A 2 17.35 -40.99 69.18
N ARG A 3 16.32 -40.21 68.84
CA ARG A 3 15.69 -40.16 67.50
C ARG A 3 16.45 -39.16 66.63
N THR A 4 17.06 -39.60 65.54
CA THR A 4 17.66 -38.73 64.51
C THR A 4 16.68 -38.56 63.36
N LEU A 5 15.97 -37.44 63.36
CA LEU A 5 15.14 -36.95 62.25
C LEU A 5 16.06 -36.25 61.23
N VAL A 6 16.30 -36.88 60.10
CA VAL A 6 16.96 -36.25 58.94
C VAL A 6 15.87 -35.65 58.07
N PHE A 7 15.64 -34.35 58.24
CA PHE A 7 14.82 -33.55 57.32
C PHE A 7 15.63 -33.29 56.04
N ALA A 8 15.33 -34.05 54.99
CA ALA A 8 15.78 -33.74 53.64
C ALA A 8 14.99 -32.53 53.12
N ALA A 9 15.60 -31.35 53.24
CA ALA A 9 15.09 -30.12 52.64
C ALA A 9 15.21 -30.22 51.11
N ALA A 10 14.11 -30.60 50.46
CA ALA A 10 13.95 -30.50 49.02
C ALA A 10 13.92 -29.02 48.64
N ALA A 11 15.08 -28.47 48.29
CA ALA A 11 15.20 -27.17 47.65
C ALA A 11 14.50 -27.24 46.29
N ILE A 12 13.24 -26.80 46.23
CA ILE A 12 12.51 -26.53 45.00
C ILE A 12 13.21 -25.33 44.36
N ALA A 13 14.24 -25.60 43.56
CA ALA A 13 14.77 -24.66 42.60
C ALA A 13 13.69 -24.45 41.54
N LEU A 14 12.83 -23.44 41.75
CA LEU A 14 12.05 -22.86 40.67
C LEU A 14 13.07 -22.41 39.62
N ALA A 15 13.23 -23.23 38.59
CA ALA A 15 13.94 -22.84 37.39
C ALA A 15 13.16 -21.66 36.81
N VAL A 16 13.57 -20.45 37.16
CA VAL A 16 13.23 -19.22 36.45
C VAL A 16 13.79 -19.44 35.06
N ARG A 17 12.98 -20.05 34.20
CA ARG A 17 13.24 -20.16 32.77
C ARG A 17 13.47 -18.71 32.35
N PRO A 18 14.68 -18.32 31.92
CA PRO A 18 14.89 -16.95 31.47
C PRO A 18 13.82 -16.74 30.42
N ALA A 19 12.93 -15.78 30.66
CA ALA A 19 11.87 -15.43 29.74
C ALA A 19 12.58 -15.22 28.41
N ALA A 20 12.44 -16.19 27.49
CA ALA A 20 13.24 -16.26 26.28
C ALA A 20 13.14 -14.88 25.65
N ALA A 21 14.28 -14.22 25.43
CA ALA A 21 14.33 -12.91 24.81
C ALA A 21 13.36 -12.95 23.61
N ALA A 22 12.38 -12.05 23.65
CA ALA A 22 11.16 -12.24 22.88
C ALA A 22 11.51 -12.32 21.38
N PRO A 23 10.87 -13.22 20.61
CA PRO A 23 11.19 -13.46 19.19
C PRO A 23 11.15 -12.18 18.32
N ALA A 24 10.46 -11.13 18.77
CA ALA A 24 10.43 -9.83 18.11
C ALA A 24 11.77 -9.07 18.15
N ASP A 25 12.56 -9.17 19.23
CA ASP A 25 13.83 -8.46 19.36
C ASP A 25 14.90 -9.05 18.42
N ASP A 26 14.97 -10.37 18.33
CA ASP A 26 15.87 -11.08 17.41
C ASP A 26 15.55 -10.76 15.94
N LEU A 27 14.26 -10.80 15.58
CA LEU A 27 13.80 -10.44 14.23
C LEU A 27 14.09 -8.98 13.91
N ARG A 28 13.97 -8.06 14.88
CA ARG A 28 14.33 -6.66 14.71
C ARG A 28 15.84 -6.48 14.47
N ALA A 29 16.67 -7.19 15.22
CA ALA A 29 18.12 -7.20 14.99
C ALA A 29 18.46 -7.74 13.59
N GLN A 30 17.77 -8.79 13.15
CA GLN A 30 17.93 -9.34 11.80
C GLN A 30 17.51 -8.35 10.70
N VAL A 31 16.42 -7.59 10.89
CA VAL A 31 16.05 -6.49 9.96
C VAL A 31 17.17 -5.46 9.87
N ALA A 32 17.74 -5.03 11.00
CA ALA A 32 18.82 -4.05 11.01
C ALA A 32 20.09 -4.56 10.29
N GLN A 33 20.45 -5.83 10.49
CA GLN A 33 21.57 -6.47 9.77
C GLN A 33 21.35 -6.48 8.26
N LEU A 34 20.17 -6.91 7.80
CA LEU A 34 19.82 -6.94 6.38
C LEU A 34 19.74 -5.54 5.76
N GLU A 35 19.28 -4.53 6.52
CA GLU A 35 19.30 -3.12 6.09
C GLU A 35 20.75 -2.61 5.91
N ALA A 36 21.65 -2.96 6.82
CA ALA A 36 23.07 -2.63 6.70
C ALA A 36 23.74 -3.33 5.52
N GLU A 37 23.41 -4.61 5.26
CA GLU A 37 23.88 -5.37 4.10
C GLU A 37 23.38 -4.72 2.79
N ARG A 38 22.10 -4.37 2.72
CA ARG A 38 21.52 -3.65 1.58
C ARG A 38 22.24 -2.33 1.32
N ALA A 39 22.56 -1.57 2.37
CA ALA A 39 23.28 -0.30 2.27
C ALA A 39 24.73 -0.49 1.74
N ARG A 40 25.40 -1.60 2.08
CA ARG A 40 26.70 -1.96 1.50
C ARG A 40 26.58 -2.19 0.00
N TYR A 41 25.67 -3.05 -0.44
CA TYR A 41 25.44 -3.28 -1.87
C TYR A 41 25.06 -2.02 -2.64
N ALA A 42 24.31 -1.10 -2.03
CA ALA A 42 23.97 0.17 -2.66
C ALA A 42 25.21 1.06 -2.90
N ARG A 43 26.14 1.12 -1.94
CA ARG A 43 27.40 1.84 -2.10
C ARG A 43 28.29 1.20 -3.17
N ASP A 44 28.41 -0.12 -3.14
CA ASP A 44 29.19 -0.86 -4.14
C ASP A 44 28.62 -0.65 -5.54
N LYS A 45 27.29 -0.69 -5.68
CA LYS A 45 26.61 -0.38 -6.94
C LYS A 45 26.97 1.00 -7.45
N ALA A 46 26.83 2.04 -6.63
CA ALA A 46 27.15 3.41 -7.02
C ALA A 46 28.61 3.58 -7.46
N GLN A 47 29.55 2.91 -6.78
CA GLN A 47 30.96 2.89 -7.19
C GLN A 47 31.15 2.24 -8.57
N ARG A 48 30.54 1.07 -8.82
CA ARG A 48 30.62 0.38 -10.11
C ARG A 48 29.93 1.13 -11.24
N GLU A 49 28.84 1.84 -10.97
CA GLU A 49 28.19 2.73 -11.93
C GLU A 49 29.13 3.86 -12.37
N ALA A 50 29.82 4.49 -11.41
CA ALA A 50 30.81 5.52 -11.71
C ALA A 50 32.00 4.97 -12.51
N GLU A 51 32.50 3.77 -12.18
CA GLU A 51 33.53 3.08 -12.96
C GLU A 51 33.07 2.77 -14.39
N LEU A 52 31.85 2.26 -14.55
CA LEU A 52 31.27 1.96 -15.86
C LEU A 52 31.15 3.22 -16.71
N ALA A 53 30.68 4.33 -16.12
CA ALA A 53 30.58 5.61 -16.82
C ALA A 53 31.95 6.10 -17.33
N ARG A 54 33.01 5.95 -16.53
CA ARG A 54 34.38 6.26 -16.95
C ARG A 54 34.87 5.35 -18.08
N ALA A 55 34.59 4.05 -18.00
CA ALA A 55 34.94 3.09 -19.04
C ALA A 55 34.24 3.40 -20.37
N VAL A 56 32.96 3.78 -20.33
CA VAL A 56 32.20 4.23 -21.51
C VAL A 56 32.81 5.50 -22.11
N ALA A 57 33.13 6.49 -21.29
CA ALA A 57 33.79 7.72 -21.75
C ALA A 57 35.15 7.43 -22.42
N GLN A 58 35.92 6.47 -21.89
CA GLN A 58 37.19 6.04 -22.49
C GLN A 58 36.99 5.37 -23.85
N VAL A 59 35.97 4.51 -23.99
CA VAL A 59 35.59 3.89 -25.27
C VAL A 59 35.24 4.97 -26.29
N ASP A 60 34.47 5.98 -25.91
CA ASP A 60 34.09 7.08 -26.81
C ASP A 60 35.29 7.95 -27.19
N ALA A 61 36.19 8.24 -26.25
CA ALA A 61 37.44 8.94 -26.53
C ALA A 61 38.32 8.15 -27.52
N LEU A 62 38.40 6.82 -27.40
CA LEU A 62 39.14 5.97 -28.35
C LEU A 62 38.48 5.94 -29.73
N LYS A 63 37.15 5.91 -29.81
CA LYS A 63 36.41 5.95 -31.09
C LYS A 63 36.67 7.22 -31.89
N ARG A 64 36.84 8.36 -31.21
CA ARG A 64 37.13 9.66 -31.85
C ARG A 64 38.56 9.78 -32.41
N LYS A 65 39.48 8.89 -32.02
CA LYS A 65 40.86 8.89 -32.55
C LYS A 65 40.91 8.27 -33.96
N ARG A 66 41.84 8.75 -34.79
CA ARG A 66 42.11 8.19 -36.13
C ARG A 66 42.34 6.68 -36.05
N SER A 67 41.75 5.95 -37.01
CA SER A 67 41.88 4.50 -37.08
C SER A 67 43.35 4.07 -37.15
N SER A 68 43.74 3.17 -36.25
CA SER A 68 45.06 2.54 -36.21
C SER A 68 44.96 1.20 -35.48
N TRP A 69 45.86 0.28 -35.82
CA TRP A 69 45.87 -1.06 -35.20
C TRP A 69 46.04 -1.01 -33.67
N ARG A 70 46.87 -0.09 -33.15
CA ARG A 70 47.05 0.12 -31.70
C ARG A 70 45.74 0.60 -31.05
N ARG A 71 45.06 1.57 -31.66
CA ARG A 71 43.74 2.06 -31.20
C ARG A 71 42.74 0.92 -31.12
N ASP A 72 42.66 0.08 -32.14
CA ASP A 72 41.70 -1.02 -32.19
C ASP A 72 41.94 -2.06 -31.10
N ARG A 73 43.21 -2.37 -30.82
CA ARG A 73 43.58 -3.23 -29.68
C ARG A 73 43.17 -2.60 -28.34
N SER A 74 43.43 -1.30 -28.14
CA SER A 74 43.01 -0.58 -26.93
C SER A 74 41.48 -0.52 -26.80
N LEU A 75 40.76 -0.31 -27.90
CA LEU A 75 39.30 -0.29 -27.93
C LEU A 75 38.72 -1.65 -27.54
N ARG A 76 39.25 -2.75 -28.07
CA ARG A 76 38.82 -4.10 -27.70
C ARG A 76 39.02 -4.39 -26.21
N ARG A 77 40.15 -3.95 -25.63
CA ARG A 77 40.41 -4.07 -24.19
C ARG A 77 39.41 -3.25 -23.36
N ALA A 78 39.24 -1.97 -23.68
CA ALA A 78 38.29 -1.10 -22.97
C ALA A 78 36.85 -1.61 -23.05
N LEU A 79 36.44 -2.18 -24.20
CA LEU A 79 35.14 -2.84 -24.34
C LEU A 79 35.02 -4.10 -23.49
N ALA A 80 36.07 -4.91 -23.38
CA ALA A 80 36.08 -6.08 -22.51
C ALA A 80 35.98 -5.67 -21.03
N ASP A 81 36.72 -4.64 -20.62
CA ASP A 81 36.68 -4.10 -19.25
C ASP A 81 35.28 -3.56 -18.91
N ALA A 82 34.68 -2.76 -19.80
CA ALA A 82 33.32 -2.25 -19.62
C ALA A 82 32.29 -3.38 -19.50
N ARG A 83 32.41 -4.45 -20.30
CA ARG A 83 31.55 -5.64 -20.20
C ARG A 83 31.73 -6.36 -18.86
N ALA A 84 32.96 -6.52 -18.39
CA ALA A 84 33.23 -7.14 -17.10
C ALA A 84 32.63 -6.33 -15.93
N ILE A 85 32.72 -4.99 -15.98
CA ILE A 85 32.09 -4.11 -14.99
C ILE A 85 30.56 -4.25 -15.05
N ALA A 86 29.97 -4.25 -16.24
CA ALA A 86 28.53 -4.42 -16.42
C ALA A 86 28.02 -5.77 -15.86
N GLN A 87 28.77 -6.85 -16.07
CA GLN A 87 28.45 -8.17 -15.49
C GLN A 87 28.47 -8.14 -13.95
N ARG A 88 29.48 -7.49 -13.34
CA ARG A 88 29.55 -7.32 -11.88
C ARG A 88 28.38 -6.49 -11.35
N LEU A 89 28.02 -5.42 -12.04
CA LEU A 89 26.88 -4.58 -11.68
C LEU A 89 25.56 -5.37 -11.72
N SER A 90 25.37 -6.21 -12.75
CA SER A 90 24.24 -7.14 -12.82
C SER A 90 24.21 -8.13 -11.64
N ALA A 91 25.36 -8.62 -11.18
CA ALA A 91 25.44 -9.49 -10.00
C ALA A 91 25.07 -8.74 -8.71
N ILE A 92 25.53 -7.50 -8.54
CA ILE A 92 25.14 -6.64 -7.40
C ILE A 92 23.63 -6.38 -7.43
N ASP A 93 23.04 -6.08 -8.59
CA ASP A 93 21.60 -5.91 -8.73
C ASP A 93 20.80 -7.16 -8.39
N ALA A 94 21.33 -8.36 -8.68
CA ALA A 94 20.73 -9.61 -8.25
C ALA A 94 20.80 -9.78 -6.72
N ALA A 95 21.95 -9.43 -6.10
CA ALA A 95 22.14 -9.48 -4.65
C ALA A 95 21.22 -8.51 -3.90
N VAL A 96 21.10 -7.25 -4.36
CA VAL A 96 20.15 -6.26 -3.80
C VAL A 96 18.72 -6.81 -3.83
N ARG A 97 18.29 -7.36 -4.97
CA ARG A 97 16.95 -7.97 -5.09
C ARG A 97 16.76 -9.17 -4.15
N ALA A 98 17.80 -9.96 -3.89
CA ALA A 98 17.74 -11.07 -2.96
C ALA A 98 17.60 -10.58 -1.51
N VAL A 99 18.39 -9.60 -1.09
CA VAL A 99 18.30 -8.98 0.24
C VAL A 99 16.94 -8.31 0.43
N ASP A 100 16.42 -7.61 -0.58
CA ASP A 100 15.09 -6.99 -0.53
C ASP A 100 13.96 -8.02 -0.30
N ARG A 101 14.04 -9.21 -0.92
CA ARG A 101 13.08 -10.30 -0.68
C ARG A 101 13.16 -10.79 0.77
N ARG A 102 14.37 -11.07 1.26
CA ARG A 102 14.62 -11.50 2.65
C ARG A 102 14.11 -10.45 3.64
N LEU A 103 14.37 -9.17 3.41
CA LEU A 103 13.87 -8.06 4.24
C LEU A 103 12.34 -8.07 4.35
N ARG A 104 11.63 -8.31 3.25
CA ARG A 104 10.16 -8.39 3.28
C ARG A 104 9.67 -9.61 4.06
N GLU A 105 10.31 -10.76 3.90
CA GLU A 105 9.98 -11.99 4.63
C GLU A 105 10.19 -11.80 6.15
N VAL A 106 11.36 -11.31 6.55
CA VAL A 106 11.70 -11.06 7.96
C VAL A 106 10.79 -9.99 8.57
N ARG A 107 10.46 -8.91 7.84
CA ARG A 107 9.50 -7.89 8.33
C ARG A 107 8.10 -8.48 8.54
N ARG A 108 7.63 -9.37 7.66
CA ARG A 108 6.33 -10.05 7.86
C ARG A 108 6.37 -10.96 9.08
N ALA A 109 7.46 -11.69 9.29
CA ALA A 109 7.67 -12.49 10.49
C ALA A 109 7.69 -11.61 11.75
N LEU A 110 8.38 -10.46 11.70
CA LEU A 110 8.43 -9.49 12.79
C LEU A 110 7.03 -8.98 13.16
N VAL A 111 6.21 -8.59 12.18
CA VAL A 111 4.82 -8.16 12.44
C VAL A 111 4.02 -9.26 13.14
N ARG A 112 4.11 -10.52 12.69
CA ARG A 112 3.42 -11.65 13.34
C ARG A 112 3.91 -11.89 14.77
N ALA A 113 5.22 -11.80 15.01
CA ALA A 113 5.79 -11.94 16.34
C ALA A 113 5.34 -10.81 17.27
N ILE A 114 5.29 -9.57 16.77
CA ILE A 114 4.76 -8.43 17.51
C ILE A 114 3.27 -8.62 17.83
N ASP A 115 2.45 -9.06 16.86
CA ASP A 115 1.03 -9.30 17.08
C ASP A 115 0.80 -10.38 18.15
N ALA A 116 1.59 -11.45 18.15
CA ALA A 116 1.55 -12.49 19.18
C ALA A 116 1.97 -11.96 20.57
N GLU A 117 3.01 -11.13 20.63
CA GLU A 117 3.46 -10.53 21.88
C GLU A 117 2.43 -9.53 22.43
N LEU A 118 1.81 -8.71 21.58
CA LEU A 118 0.73 -7.79 21.96
C LEU A 118 -0.50 -8.52 22.51
N ALA A 119 -0.84 -9.68 21.94
CA ALA A 119 -1.94 -10.51 22.42
C ALA A 119 -1.71 -11.07 23.84
N ALA A 120 -0.45 -11.21 24.25
CA ALA A 120 -0.08 -11.61 25.61
C ALA A 120 -0.15 -10.46 26.65
N ALA A 121 -0.64 -9.28 26.26
CA ALA A 121 -0.81 -8.09 27.10
C ALA A 121 0.49 -7.69 27.87
N PRO A 122 1.57 -7.35 27.15
CA PRO A 122 2.84 -7.01 27.77
C PRO A 122 2.74 -5.68 28.54
N PRO A 123 3.68 -5.39 29.46
CA PRO A 123 3.70 -4.13 30.19
C PRO A 123 3.63 -2.90 29.27
N GLU A 124 3.02 -1.82 29.76
CA GLU A 124 2.77 -0.58 29.00
C GLU A 124 3.96 -0.04 28.19
N PRO A 125 5.19 0.07 28.74
CA PRO A 125 6.33 0.56 27.95
C PRO A 125 6.67 -0.36 26.77
N ARG A 126 6.58 -1.68 26.97
CA ARG A 126 6.83 -2.67 25.91
C ARG A 126 5.75 -2.64 24.85
N ARG A 127 4.48 -2.52 25.26
CA ARG A 127 3.33 -2.39 24.35
C ARG A 127 3.48 -1.20 23.39
N ARG A 128 3.93 -0.04 23.90
CA ARG A 128 4.20 1.15 23.07
C ARG A 128 5.36 0.94 22.10
N ALA A 129 6.45 0.31 22.54
CA ALA A 129 7.59 -0.01 21.68
C ALA A 129 7.19 -0.96 20.53
N LEU A 130 6.45 -2.03 20.85
CA LEU A 130 5.90 -2.98 19.88
C LEU A 130 4.97 -2.29 18.86
N ALA A 131 4.07 -1.41 19.32
CA ALA A 131 3.20 -0.66 18.42
C ALA A 131 3.99 0.22 17.44
N ALA A 132 5.05 0.89 17.92
CA ALA A 132 5.93 1.69 17.05
C ALA A 132 6.69 0.82 16.03
N TRP A 133 7.24 -0.32 16.45
CA TRP A 133 7.95 -1.23 15.53
C TRP A 133 7.01 -1.85 14.49
N ARG A 134 5.80 -2.19 14.90
CA ARG A 134 4.75 -2.69 14.00
C ARG A 134 4.41 -1.65 12.93
N ALA A 135 4.22 -0.40 13.34
CA ALA A 135 3.94 0.70 12.41
C ALA A 135 5.09 0.90 11.40
N ASP A 136 6.35 0.92 11.85
CA ASP A 136 7.52 1.01 10.96
C ASP A 136 7.62 -0.17 9.99
N ALA A 137 7.45 -1.40 10.50
CA ALA A 137 7.53 -2.61 9.66
C ALA A 137 6.41 -2.64 8.61
N LEU A 138 5.18 -2.28 8.99
CA LEU A 138 4.05 -2.19 8.05
C LEU A 138 4.26 -1.09 7.00
N ALA A 139 4.74 0.09 7.41
CA ALA A 139 5.04 1.19 6.48
C ALA A 139 6.09 0.76 5.44
N LYS A 140 7.13 0.02 5.84
CA LYS A 140 8.18 -0.48 4.94
C LYS A 140 7.77 -1.72 4.13
N LEU A 141 6.69 -2.42 4.51
CA LEU A 141 6.09 -3.52 3.76
C LEU A 141 5.08 -3.03 2.72
N ALA A 142 4.55 -1.82 2.88
CA ALA A 142 3.65 -1.22 1.91
C ALA A 142 4.33 -1.17 0.53
N PRO A 143 3.63 -1.58 -0.55
CA PRO A 143 4.17 -1.42 -1.89
C PRO A 143 4.45 0.07 -2.14
N PRO A 144 5.56 0.44 -2.78
CA PRO A 144 5.83 1.83 -3.10
C PRO A 144 4.67 2.36 -3.95
N ALA A 145 4.14 3.53 -3.60
CA ALA A 145 3.10 4.19 -4.39
C ALA A 145 3.63 4.39 -5.81
N ARG A 146 3.08 3.63 -6.77
CA ARG A 146 3.50 3.69 -8.16
C ARG A 146 2.76 4.85 -8.82
N ARG A 147 3.44 6.00 -8.96
CA ARG A 147 2.97 7.11 -9.79
C ARG A 147 2.63 6.58 -11.19
N ILE A 148 1.43 6.88 -11.67
CA ILE A 148 1.06 6.60 -13.05
C ILE A 148 1.72 7.68 -13.90
N VAL A 149 2.80 7.30 -14.60
CA VAL A 149 3.46 8.19 -15.56
C VAL A 149 2.65 8.18 -16.85
N MET A 150 2.21 9.36 -17.27
CA MET A 150 1.41 9.55 -18.47
C MET A 150 2.32 9.53 -19.71
N PRO A 151 2.09 8.62 -20.68
CA PRO A 151 2.80 8.67 -21.95
C PRO A 151 2.43 9.93 -22.74
N SER A 152 3.33 10.36 -23.62
CA SER A 152 3.08 11.49 -24.51
C SER A 152 1.85 11.24 -25.39
N GLU A 153 0.96 12.23 -25.44
CA GLU A 153 -0.24 12.18 -26.28
C GLU A 153 0.02 12.53 -27.75
N ARG A 154 1.22 13.06 -28.06
CA ARG A 154 1.59 13.41 -29.43
C ARG A 154 2.05 12.17 -30.18
N ILE A 155 1.41 11.89 -31.31
CA ILE A 155 1.84 10.86 -32.25
C ILE A 155 2.90 11.50 -33.15
N ASP A 156 4.12 10.97 -33.13
CA ASP A 156 5.18 11.46 -34.01
C ASP A 156 4.84 11.13 -35.47
N PRO A 157 4.73 12.13 -36.37
CA PRO A 157 4.46 11.91 -37.79
C PRO A 157 5.54 11.11 -38.51
N LEU A 158 6.74 10.96 -37.95
CA LEU A 158 7.85 10.22 -38.54
C LEU A 158 8.14 8.87 -37.85
N ALA A 159 7.39 8.52 -36.80
CA ALA A 159 7.58 7.25 -36.11
C ALA A 159 7.38 6.05 -37.03
N ASP A 160 8.26 5.06 -36.87
CA ASP A 160 8.22 3.81 -37.62
C ASP A 160 7.16 2.85 -37.06
N GLU A 161 7.00 1.69 -37.71
CA GLU A 161 5.99 0.72 -37.29
C GLU A 161 6.28 0.13 -35.90
N ALA A 162 7.56 -0.09 -35.56
CA ALA A 162 7.94 -0.70 -34.29
C ALA A 162 7.69 0.27 -33.12
N GLU A 163 8.03 1.54 -33.29
CA GLU A 163 7.80 2.62 -32.33
C GLU A 163 6.30 2.82 -32.09
N LEU A 164 5.49 2.90 -33.15
CA LEU A 164 4.04 3.03 -33.03
C LEU A 164 3.40 1.83 -32.29
N ARG A 165 3.86 0.60 -32.54
CA ARG A 165 3.41 -0.59 -31.78
C ARG A 165 3.82 -0.50 -30.30
N ALA A 166 5.04 -0.08 -30.02
CA ALA A 166 5.50 0.11 -28.64
C ALA A 166 4.70 1.19 -27.91
N GLN A 167 4.40 2.30 -28.59
CA GLN A 167 3.57 3.39 -28.05
C GLN A 167 2.12 2.91 -27.80
N ALA A 168 1.52 2.15 -28.72
CA ALA A 168 0.17 1.59 -28.54
C ALA A 168 0.10 0.65 -27.32
N LYS A 169 1.11 -0.20 -27.14
CA LYS A 169 1.22 -1.08 -25.96
C LYS A 169 1.37 -0.29 -24.67
N LEU A 170 2.22 0.74 -24.66
CA LEU A 170 2.39 1.62 -23.50
C LEU A 170 1.08 2.33 -23.13
N LEU A 171 0.32 2.82 -24.12
CA LEU A 171 -1.00 3.42 -23.90
C LEU A 171 -1.99 2.41 -23.32
N GLU A 172 -1.99 1.18 -23.81
CA GLU A 172 -2.83 0.10 -23.27
C GLU A 172 -2.50 -0.23 -21.81
N ASP A 173 -1.21 -0.41 -21.49
CA ASP A 173 -0.76 -0.69 -20.13
C ASP A 173 -1.12 0.45 -19.16
N THR A 174 -1.01 1.69 -19.60
CA THR A 174 -1.41 2.87 -18.82
C THR A 174 -2.93 2.94 -18.67
N ALA A 175 -3.71 2.68 -19.72
CA ALA A 175 -5.17 2.64 -19.64
C ALA A 175 -5.66 1.58 -18.63
N ARG A 176 -5.06 0.38 -18.64
CA ARG A 176 -5.34 -0.67 -17.65
C ARG A 176 -4.98 -0.27 -16.22
N ARG A 177 -3.93 0.56 -16.03
CA ARG A 177 -3.60 1.13 -14.70
C ARG A 177 -4.66 2.13 -14.25
N LEU A 178 -5.06 3.05 -15.13
CA LEU A 178 -6.10 4.04 -14.86
C LEU A 178 -7.44 3.36 -14.53
N GLU A 179 -7.79 2.28 -15.23
CA GLU A 179 -9.01 1.52 -14.95
C GLU A 179 -9.01 0.92 -13.54
N ARG A 180 -7.87 0.38 -13.08
CA ARG A 180 -7.75 -0.13 -11.71
C ARG A 180 -7.93 0.98 -10.67
N GLU A 181 -7.35 2.16 -10.91
CA GLU A 181 -7.53 3.32 -10.04
C GLU A 181 -8.98 3.85 -10.07
N GLU A 182 -9.63 3.86 -11.23
CA GLU A 182 -11.04 4.22 -11.38
C GLU A 182 -11.93 3.32 -10.50
N ARG A 183 -11.69 2.01 -10.52
CA ARG A 183 -12.41 1.03 -9.67
C ARG A 183 -12.12 1.26 -8.18
N LEU A 184 -10.88 1.58 -7.82
CA LEU A 184 -10.50 1.91 -6.44
C LEU A 184 -11.21 3.17 -5.94
N LEU A 185 -11.21 4.23 -6.74
CA LEU A 185 -11.90 5.48 -6.41
C LEU A 185 -13.41 5.29 -6.29
N THR A 186 -14.00 4.46 -7.15
CA THR A 186 -15.42 4.09 -7.07
C THR A 186 -15.76 3.40 -5.75
N ARG A 187 -14.96 2.41 -5.34
CA ARG A 187 -15.16 1.73 -4.05
C ARG A 187 -15.04 2.71 -2.87
N ARG A 188 -14.08 3.64 -2.94
CA ARG A 188 -13.89 4.69 -1.92
C ARG A 188 -15.07 5.65 -1.85
N GLU A 189 -15.54 6.13 -3.00
CA GLU A 189 -16.72 6.99 -3.10
C GLU A 189 -17.94 6.33 -2.45
N LEU A 190 -18.26 5.08 -2.84
CA LEU A 190 -19.39 4.34 -2.29
C LEU A 190 -19.27 4.14 -0.77
N ARG A 191 -18.07 3.79 -0.28
CA ARG A 191 -17.81 3.64 1.15
C ARG A 191 -18.04 4.94 1.91
N TYR A 192 -17.51 6.06 1.43
CA TYR A 192 -17.67 7.35 2.09
C TYR A 192 -19.11 7.87 1.99
N ALA A 193 -19.79 7.65 0.87
CA ALA A 193 -21.21 7.97 0.72
C ALA A 193 -22.07 7.19 1.73
N LYS A 194 -21.80 5.88 1.93
CA LYS A 194 -22.46 5.05 2.96
C LYS A 194 -22.21 5.62 4.36
N MET A 195 -20.96 5.98 4.69
CA MET A 195 -20.63 6.60 5.97
C MET A 195 -21.35 7.94 6.20
N ALA A 196 -21.43 8.79 5.17
CA ALA A 196 -22.13 10.07 5.24
C ALA A 196 -23.63 9.87 5.49
N ARG A 197 -24.25 8.90 4.79
CA ARG A 197 -25.66 8.54 4.99
C ARG A 197 -25.93 8.05 6.41
N LEU A 198 -25.08 7.17 6.95
CA LEU A 198 -25.21 6.66 8.31
C LEU A 198 -25.08 7.77 9.35
N ARG A 199 -24.14 8.71 9.18
CA ARG A 199 -24.03 9.89 10.06
C ARG A 199 -25.28 10.75 10.02
N LYS A 200 -25.84 10.99 8.83
CA LYS A 200 -27.08 11.75 8.68
C LYS A 200 -28.28 11.04 9.33
N GLN A 201 -28.35 9.72 9.24
CA GLN A 201 -29.39 8.93 9.90
C GLN A 201 -29.28 9.01 11.42
N ARG A 202 -28.06 8.89 11.98
CA ARG A 202 -27.83 9.07 13.43
C ARG A 202 -28.24 10.45 13.91
N ALA A 203 -27.78 11.51 13.24
CA ALA A 203 -28.15 12.88 13.60
C ALA A 203 -29.67 13.12 13.60
N ARG A 204 -30.40 12.50 12.65
CA ARG A 204 -31.87 12.57 12.61
C ARG A 204 -32.53 11.77 13.74
N ALA A 205 -31.96 10.63 14.13
CA ALA A 205 -32.45 9.86 15.25
C ALA A 205 -32.25 10.63 16.57
N ASP A 206 -31.05 11.20 16.77
CA ASP A 206 -30.74 12.03 17.94
C ASP A 206 -31.66 13.27 18.01
N GLU A 207 -32.01 13.86 16.86
CA GLU A 207 -32.97 14.97 16.77
C GLU A 207 -34.40 14.50 17.11
N ALA A 208 -34.83 13.33 16.64
CA ALA A 208 -36.14 12.78 16.94
C ALA A 208 -36.30 12.48 18.44
N ASP A 209 -35.28 11.94 19.10
CA ASP A 209 -35.26 11.68 20.54
C ASP A 209 -35.44 12.99 21.35
N LEU A 210 -34.80 14.08 20.90
CA LEU A 210 -34.96 15.41 21.52
C LEU A 210 -36.39 15.96 21.40
N PHE A 211 -37.09 15.67 20.30
CA PHE A 211 -38.47 16.12 20.10
C PHE A 211 -39.48 15.28 20.88
N ASP A 212 -39.25 13.97 21.04
CA ASP A 212 -40.15 13.10 21.81
C ASP A 212 -40.08 13.37 23.32
N ASP A 213 -38.92 13.78 23.86
CA ASP A 213 -38.79 14.23 25.25
C ASP A 213 -39.51 15.56 25.54
N ASN A 214 -39.74 16.39 24.52
CA ASN A 214 -40.48 17.65 24.61
C ASN A 214 -41.98 17.52 24.36
N ARG A 215 -42.49 16.30 24.10
CA ARG A 215 -43.94 16.10 24.18
C ARG A 215 -44.33 16.24 25.65
N PRO A 216 -45.30 17.11 26.00
CA PRO A 216 -45.83 17.12 27.35
C PRO A 216 -46.36 15.71 27.59
N ARG A 217 -45.65 14.93 28.42
CA ARG A 217 -46.14 13.65 28.90
C ARG A 217 -47.48 13.99 29.49
N ARG A 218 -48.55 13.68 28.76
CA ARG A 218 -49.91 13.99 29.14
C ARG A 218 -50.08 13.26 30.46
N THR A 219 -49.97 13.99 31.56
CA THR A 219 -50.21 13.51 32.92
C THR A 219 -51.72 13.31 33.04
N THR A 220 -52.29 12.36 32.31
CA THR A 220 -53.60 11.84 32.63
C THR A 220 -53.44 10.97 33.87
N SER A 221 -53.60 11.63 35.01
CA SER A 221 -54.44 11.15 36.11
C SER A 221 -54.69 9.63 36.16
N ARG A 222 -54.02 8.98 37.12
CA ARG A 222 -54.68 8.24 38.22
C ARG A 222 -55.97 7.51 37.81
N GLN A 223 -55.88 6.22 37.50
CA GLN A 223 -56.98 5.30 37.79
C GLN A 223 -56.41 3.99 38.33
N ALA A 224 -56.64 3.81 39.63
CA ALA A 224 -56.40 2.59 40.36
C ALA A 224 -57.44 1.53 39.96
N GLY A 225 -57.03 0.25 39.99
CA GLY A 225 -57.84 -0.93 39.68
C GLY A 225 -56.98 -1.91 38.88
N ALA A 226 -56.24 -2.82 39.51
CA ALA A 226 -56.75 -4.11 40.02
C ALA A 226 -57.52 -4.87 38.93
N ASP A 227 -56.82 -5.76 38.20
CA ASP A 227 -57.06 -7.21 38.24
C ASP A 227 -56.59 -7.93 36.96
N THR A 228 -55.85 -9.00 37.21
CA THR A 228 -55.69 -10.25 36.43
C THR A 228 -56.29 -10.31 35.02
N ALA A 229 -55.43 -10.53 34.02
CA ALA A 229 -55.66 -11.57 33.01
C ALA A 229 -54.39 -11.84 32.20
N ALA A 230 -54.03 -13.13 32.15
CA ALA A 230 -53.15 -13.70 31.15
C ALA A 230 -53.69 -13.40 29.75
N GLY A 231 -52.80 -12.95 28.86
CA GLY A 231 -53.14 -12.68 27.48
C GLY A 231 -51.88 -12.31 26.73
N GLY A 232 -51.26 -13.31 26.13
CA GLY A 232 -50.06 -13.12 25.33
C GLY A 232 -50.29 -12.10 24.22
N ASN A 233 -49.26 -11.33 23.91
CA ASN A 233 -49.04 -10.85 22.56
C ASN A 233 -47.58 -10.42 22.40
N ALA A 234 -46.94 -11.17 21.51
CA ALA A 234 -45.92 -10.75 20.56
C ALA A 234 -44.99 -9.63 21.04
N ASP A 235 -43.85 -10.09 21.54
CA ASP A 235 -42.54 -9.48 21.38
C ASP A 235 -42.42 -8.88 19.96
N VAL A 236 -42.69 -7.58 19.84
CA VAL A 236 -42.50 -6.81 18.61
C VAL A 236 -40.99 -6.66 18.48
N GLY A 237 -40.41 -7.61 17.74
CA GLY A 237 -39.00 -7.69 17.46
C GLY A 237 -38.43 -6.32 17.11
N ALA A 238 -37.50 -5.88 17.95
CA ALA A 238 -36.50 -4.92 17.55
C ALA A 238 -35.85 -5.50 16.29
N GLY A 239 -36.28 -5.00 15.13
CA GLY A 239 -35.75 -5.41 13.84
C GLY A 239 -34.26 -5.17 13.84
N ALA A 240 -33.51 -6.25 14.08
CA ALA A 240 -32.10 -6.29 13.81
C ALA A 240 -31.93 -5.79 12.37
N PRO A 241 -31.05 -4.81 12.09
CA PRO A 241 -30.81 -4.40 10.73
C PRO A 241 -30.44 -5.65 9.95
N GLU A 242 -31.23 -5.99 8.92
CA GLU A 242 -30.90 -7.02 7.96
C GLU A 242 -29.46 -6.76 7.52
N ALA A 243 -28.57 -7.63 7.98
CA ALA A 243 -27.19 -7.64 7.53
C ALA A 243 -27.27 -8.02 6.06
N ASP A 244 -27.07 -7.04 5.18
CA ASP A 244 -26.88 -7.27 3.75
C ASP A 244 -25.89 -8.44 3.60
N PRO A 245 -26.28 -9.56 2.96
CA PRO A 245 -25.43 -10.74 2.81
C PRO A 245 -24.17 -10.47 1.96
N ASP A 246 -24.06 -9.28 1.35
CA ASP A 246 -22.89 -8.85 0.59
C ASP A 246 -21.78 -8.20 1.45
N ASP A 247 -22.01 -7.87 2.72
CA ASP A 247 -20.97 -7.32 3.61
C ASP A 247 -20.25 -8.41 4.45
N ALA A 248 -20.74 -9.66 4.45
CA ALA A 248 -20.14 -10.77 5.20
C ALA A 248 -19.02 -11.52 4.44
N ALA A 249 -18.89 -11.29 3.13
CA ALA A 249 -17.84 -11.90 2.31
C ALA A 249 -16.58 -11.02 2.27
N GLY A 250 -15.79 -11.07 3.35
CA GLY A 250 -14.35 -10.81 3.25
C GLY A 250 -13.87 -9.43 3.68
N ALA A 251 -13.95 -9.15 4.98
CA ALA A 251 -12.93 -8.31 5.64
C ALA A 251 -11.59 -9.05 5.78
N VAL A 252 -11.14 -9.73 4.72
CA VAL A 252 -9.74 -10.11 4.59
C VAL A 252 -9.03 -8.80 4.28
N GLY A 253 -8.43 -8.19 5.31
CA GLY A 253 -7.81 -6.87 5.24
C GLY A 253 -7.11 -6.67 3.91
N GLU A 254 -7.70 -5.82 3.05
CA GLU A 254 -7.27 -5.63 1.68
C GLU A 254 -5.80 -5.17 1.73
N PRO A 255 -4.82 -6.04 1.38
CA PRO A 255 -3.42 -5.74 1.59
C PRO A 255 -2.98 -4.82 0.46
N GLY A 256 -3.23 -3.52 0.59
CA GLY A 256 -2.81 -2.56 -0.43
C GLY A 256 -3.37 -1.14 -0.35
N SER A 257 -4.41 -0.87 0.45
CA SER A 257 -5.05 0.46 0.47
C SER A 257 -4.36 1.49 1.37
N SER A 258 -3.03 1.61 1.31
CA SER A 258 -2.30 2.72 1.95
C SER A 258 -1.53 3.62 0.99
N ALA A 259 -1.59 3.37 -0.32
CA ALA A 259 -1.09 4.36 -1.27
C ALA A 259 -2.05 5.55 -1.27
N ASP A 260 -1.54 6.71 -0.84
CA ASP A 260 -2.21 7.99 -0.95
C ASP A 260 -2.57 8.20 -2.44
N PRO A 261 -3.87 8.28 -2.79
CA PRO A 261 -4.32 8.45 -4.16
C PRO A 261 -3.75 9.73 -4.77
N ALA A 262 -3.49 10.76 -3.96
CA ALA A 262 -2.90 12.01 -4.41
C ALA A 262 -1.44 11.85 -4.83
N ILE A 263 -0.72 10.80 -4.42
CA ILE A 263 0.64 10.49 -4.90
C ILE A 263 0.57 9.74 -6.23
N VAL A 264 -0.37 8.81 -6.37
CA VAL A 264 -0.51 7.97 -7.58
C VAL A 264 -1.00 8.80 -8.77
N LEU A 265 -1.89 9.75 -8.53
CA LEU A 265 -2.65 10.49 -9.55
C LEU A 265 -2.06 11.87 -9.92
N VAL A 266 -0.85 12.20 -9.47
CA VAL A 266 -0.23 13.53 -9.66
C VAL A 266 -0.21 14.01 -11.12
N GLU A 267 -0.01 13.12 -12.08
CA GLU A 267 0.00 13.46 -13.52
C GLU A 267 -1.34 13.27 -14.23
N VAL A 268 -2.31 12.64 -13.55
CA VAL A 268 -3.55 12.17 -14.16
C VAL A 268 -4.69 13.15 -13.91
N VAL A 269 -4.72 13.71 -12.71
CA VAL A 269 -5.79 14.55 -12.17
C VAL A 269 -5.27 15.98 -12.03
N ASP A 270 -6.14 16.97 -12.19
CA ASP A 270 -5.77 18.37 -12.03
C ASP A 270 -5.33 18.73 -10.60
N ALA A 271 -4.59 19.82 -10.47
CA ALA A 271 -4.02 20.26 -9.19
C ALA A 271 -5.11 20.55 -8.14
N ASP A 272 -6.26 21.08 -8.56
CA ASP A 272 -7.38 21.43 -7.68
C ASP A 272 -8.05 20.19 -7.09
N THR A 273 -8.23 19.14 -7.88
CA THR A 273 -8.81 17.88 -7.43
C THR A 273 -7.83 17.12 -6.55
N LEU A 274 -6.53 17.19 -6.83
CA LEU A 274 -5.50 16.66 -5.91
C LEU A 274 -5.50 17.41 -4.58
N ALA A 275 -5.62 18.74 -4.60
CA ALA A 275 -5.74 19.54 -3.38
C ALA A 275 -7.03 19.22 -2.62
N ALA A 276 -8.14 19.00 -3.34
CA ALA A 276 -9.41 18.58 -2.77
C ALA A 276 -9.32 17.19 -2.11
N LEU A 277 -8.65 16.21 -2.74
CA LEU A 277 -8.40 14.90 -2.16
C LEU A 277 -7.60 15.00 -0.86
N ARG A 278 -6.48 15.73 -0.86
CA ARG A 278 -5.65 15.90 0.35
C ARG A 278 -6.41 16.60 1.47
N ARG A 279 -7.16 17.67 1.14
CA ARG A 279 -7.99 18.38 2.12
C ARG A 279 -9.10 17.48 2.67
N ALA A 280 -9.76 16.72 1.82
CA ALA A 280 -10.80 15.79 2.24
C ALA A 280 -10.24 14.65 3.09
N GLU A 281 -9.04 14.14 2.78
CA GLU A 281 -8.37 13.11 3.59
C GLU A 281 -8.01 13.62 5.00
N ALA A 282 -7.53 14.86 5.10
CA ALA A 282 -7.27 15.52 6.38
C ALA A 282 -8.55 15.89 7.16
N ALA A 283 -9.68 16.08 6.47
CA ALA A 283 -10.96 16.37 7.11
C ALA A 283 -11.65 15.09 7.63
N ASP A 284 -12.45 15.23 8.69
CA ASP A 284 -13.26 14.12 9.21
C ASP A 284 -14.66 14.01 8.57
N ASP A 285 -14.92 14.75 7.49
CA ASP A 285 -16.20 14.74 6.79
C ASP A 285 -16.26 13.67 5.67
N PRO A 286 -17.09 12.61 5.80
CA PRO A 286 -17.25 11.59 4.76
C PRO A 286 -17.94 12.12 3.50
N ALA A 287 -18.77 13.17 3.58
CA ALA A 287 -19.41 13.73 2.39
C ALA A 287 -18.35 14.39 1.48
N ALA A 288 -17.49 15.24 2.06
CA ALA A 288 -16.35 15.82 1.35
C ALA A 288 -15.42 14.74 0.75
N LYS A 289 -15.15 13.64 1.47
CA LYS A 289 -14.35 12.51 0.96
C LYS A 289 -15.01 11.82 -0.24
N ALA A 290 -16.33 11.59 -0.19
CA ALA A 290 -17.07 10.99 -1.29
C ALA A 290 -17.04 11.89 -2.53
N ASP A 291 -17.28 13.20 -2.35
CA ASP A 291 -17.27 14.17 -3.45
C ASP A 291 -15.88 14.32 -4.10
N ALA A 292 -14.82 14.37 -3.30
CA ALA A 292 -13.46 14.43 -3.81
C ALA A 292 -13.08 13.15 -4.59
N ALA A 293 -13.46 11.97 -4.08
CA ALA A 293 -13.25 10.69 -4.75
C ALA A 293 -14.02 10.60 -6.08
N ARG A 294 -15.27 11.08 -6.12
CA ARG A 294 -16.09 11.15 -7.34
C ARG A 294 -15.44 12.01 -8.41
N ARG A 295 -15.02 13.24 -8.06
CA ARG A 295 -14.34 14.15 -9.00
C ARG A 295 -13.07 13.53 -9.56
N ALA A 296 -12.25 12.93 -8.70
CA ALA A 296 -11.04 12.24 -9.13
C ALA A 296 -11.34 11.07 -10.07
N ARG A 297 -12.36 10.25 -9.76
CA ARG A 297 -12.79 9.13 -10.62
C ARG A 297 -13.17 9.61 -12.00
N ASP A 298 -13.97 10.67 -12.08
CA ASP A 298 -14.48 11.19 -13.35
C ASP A 298 -13.33 11.74 -14.22
N GLN A 299 -12.32 12.39 -13.62
CA GLN A 299 -11.12 12.82 -14.34
C GLN A 299 -10.25 11.64 -14.82
N VAL A 300 -10.03 10.64 -13.95
CA VAL A 300 -9.29 9.41 -14.31
C VAL A 300 -9.97 8.71 -15.48
N ARG A 301 -11.30 8.58 -15.44
CA ARG A 301 -12.11 8.01 -16.53
C ARG A 301 -11.97 8.81 -17.82
N ALA A 302 -12.13 10.14 -17.76
CA ALA A 302 -11.98 11.01 -18.93
C ALA A 302 -10.56 10.93 -19.54
N ARG A 303 -9.53 10.74 -18.70
CA ARG A 303 -8.16 10.53 -19.15
C ARG A 303 -7.97 9.16 -19.80
N ARG A 304 -8.51 8.09 -19.21
CA ARG A 304 -8.50 6.73 -19.79
C ARG A 304 -9.14 6.71 -21.18
N GLU A 305 -10.30 7.32 -21.33
CA GLU A 305 -11.00 7.41 -22.62
C GLU A 305 -10.20 8.19 -23.68
N ARG A 306 -9.45 9.23 -23.28
CA ARG A 306 -8.51 9.94 -24.18
C ARG A 306 -7.39 9.03 -24.68
N LEU A 307 -6.76 8.26 -23.79
CA LEU A 307 -5.70 7.31 -24.17
C LEU A 307 -6.22 6.21 -25.09
N GLU A 308 -7.43 5.71 -24.85
CA GLU A 308 -8.06 4.70 -25.72
C GLU A 308 -8.32 5.26 -27.13
N ARG A 309 -8.79 6.51 -27.25
CA ARG A 309 -8.95 7.18 -28.56
C ARG A 309 -7.60 7.33 -29.27
N GLN A 310 -6.55 7.74 -28.55
CA GLN A 310 -5.21 7.87 -29.12
C GLN A 310 -4.65 6.52 -29.57
N ARG A 311 -4.84 5.45 -28.78
CA ARG A 311 -4.43 4.10 -29.15
C ARG A 311 -5.08 3.66 -30.46
N ARG A 312 -6.40 3.88 -30.60
CA ARG A 312 -7.14 3.59 -31.85
C ARG A 312 -6.60 4.38 -33.04
N ALA A 313 -6.19 5.64 -32.85
CA ALA A 313 -5.57 6.45 -33.89
C ALA A 313 -4.20 5.89 -34.33
N ILE A 314 -3.37 5.46 -33.38
CA ILE A 314 -2.08 4.80 -33.66
C ILE A 314 -2.29 3.48 -34.40
N GLU A 315 -3.24 2.65 -33.96
CA GLU A 315 -3.60 1.39 -34.61
C GLU A 315 -4.11 1.62 -36.05
N ALA A 316 -4.92 2.66 -36.28
CA ALA A 316 -5.37 3.02 -37.63
C ALA A 316 -4.19 3.43 -38.52
N ARG A 317 -3.24 4.19 -37.99
CA ARG A 317 -2.02 4.57 -38.71
C ARG A 317 -1.12 3.38 -39.01
N LEU A 318 -0.95 2.46 -38.06
CA LEU A 318 -0.23 1.20 -38.27
C LEU A 318 -0.85 0.39 -39.42
N ARG A 319 -2.19 0.33 -39.49
CA ARG A 319 -2.89 -0.30 -40.63
C ARG A 319 -2.60 0.43 -41.94
N ALA A 320 -2.59 1.76 -41.95
CA ALA A 320 -2.30 2.55 -43.15
C ALA A 320 -0.84 2.37 -43.64
N LEU A 321 0.13 2.25 -42.73
CA LEU A 321 1.53 1.99 -43.09
C LEU A 321 1.75 0.59 -43.68
N ARG A 322 1.01 -0.41 -43.21
CA ARG A 322 1.06 -1.79 -43.75
C ARG A 322 0.39 -1.94 -45.11
N ALA A 323 -0.50 -1.02 -45.47
CA ALA A 323 -1.22 -1.04 -46.74
C ALA A 323 -0.46 -0.36 -47.89
N ARG A 324 0.65 0.32 -47.58
CA ARG A 324 1.57 0.92 -48.56
C ARG A 324 2.66 -0.08 -48.91
#